data_AF-A0AA35X249-F1
#
_entry.id   AF-A0AA35X249-F1
#
_cell.length_a   1.000
_cell.length_b   1.000
_cell.length_c   1.000
_cell.angle_alpha   90.00
_cell.angle_beta   90.00
_cell.angle_gamma   90.00
#
_symmetry.space_group_name_H-M   'P 1'
#
loop_
_entity.id
_entity.type
_entity.pdbx_description
1 polymer ?
#
loop_
_entity_poly.entity_id
_entity_poly.type
_entity_poly.pdbx_seq_one_letter_code
_entity_poly.pdbx_strand_id
1 'polypeptide(L)'
;MLTCFLYPPLRCMCNSFTIDFDGVNRTLCYNNMTSVSNSLAYVDVFTSFGENVSFNIVFDPVPNYTLQKDTWYPFQVGASTPQVHVFRFPDGVRTVTVQAKASSSRCAILSVQNVSCPINDLLEEIKSKGHYQTMSTDGFVTISRDVFKYSSFFVVLITTNYSECHSSDYVTLSPLYVNGTGKLFVLPLISTDTYFSYPLFADCYFFLHGRLV
;
A
#
# COMPACT_ATOMS: atom_id res chain seq x y z
N MET A 1 -6.00 9.58 -22.94
CA MET A 1 -7.08 9.88 -21.98
C MET A 1 -7.86 8.58 -21.82
N LEU A 2 -7.55 7.80 -20.78
CA LEU A 2 -8.24 6.54 -20.50
C LEU A 2 -9.35 6.86 -19.51
N THR A 3 -10.60 6.77 -19.97
CA THR A 3 -11.79 7.00 -19.16
C THR A 3 -12.29 5.64 -18.68
N CYS A 4 -12.13 5.33 -17.39
CA CYS A 4 -12.75 4.15 -16.77
C CYS A 4 -14.15 4.52 -16.30
N PHE A 5 -15.18 3.85 -16.84
CA PHE A 5 -16.56 3.95 -16.41
C PHE A 5 -16.90 2.81 -15.44
N LEU A 6 -17.76 3.06 -14.44
CA LEU A 6 -18.13 2.10 -13.40
C LEU A 6 -19.58 1.61 -13.63
N TYR A 7 -19.78 0.30 -13.75
CA TYR A 7 -21.07 -0.41 -13.87
C TYR A 7 -21.14 -1.54 -12.86
N PRO A 8 -22.26 -1.98 -12.25
CA PRO A 8 -22.30 -3.22 -11.49
C PRO A 8 -22.46 -4.47 -12.40
N PRO A 9 -21.74 -5.58 -12.14
CA PRO A 9 -20.55 -5.68 -11.28
C PRO A 9 -19.46 -4.75 -11.80
N LEU A 10 -18.77 -4.02 -10.91
CA LEU A 10 -17.84 -2.91 -11.18
C LEU A 10 -16.92 -3.22 -12.36
N ARG A 11 -17.35 -2.82 -13.55
CA ARG A 11 -16.77 -3.26 -14.82
C ARG A 11 -15.76 -2.25 -15.33
N CYS A 12 -14.47 -2.50 -15.11
CA CYS A 12 -13.41 -1.68 -15.70
C CYS A 12 -13.08 -2.21 -17.11
N MET A 13 -13.36 -1.40 -18.13
CA MET A 13 -12.99 -1.70 -19.52
C MET A 13 -11.66 -1.00 -19.86
N CYS A 14 -10.60 -1.79 -20.04
CA CYS A 14 -9.29 -1.30 -20.50
C CYS A 14 -9.00 -1.89 -21.87
N ASN A 15 -8.82 -1.07 -22.91
CA ASN A 15 -8.39 -1.44 -24.28
C ASN A 15 -8.16 -2.96 -24.52
N SER A 16 -9.25 -3.72 -24.69
CA SER A 16 -9.34 -5.18 -24.98
C SER A 16 -9.60 -6.18 -23.82
N PHE A 17 -9.62 -5.77 -22.55
CA PHE A 17 -9.94 -6.66 -21.42
C PHE A 17 -11.00 -6.04 -20.50
N THR A 18 -11.82 -6.90 -19.90
CA THR A 18 -12.85 -6.49 -18.96
C THR A 18 -12.64 -7.15 -17.61
N ILE A 19 -12.65 -6.35 -16.55
CA ILE A 19 -12.53 -6.82 -15.17
C ILE A 19 -13.80 -6.43 -14.43
N ASP A 20 -14.47 -7.43 -13.87
CA ASP A 20 -15.66 -7.25 -13.06
C ASP A 20 -15.27 -7.35 -11.58
N PHE A 21 -15.64 -6.35 -10.77
CA PHE A 21 -15.55 -6.46 -9.31
C PHE A 21 -16.93 -6.58 -8.69
N ASP A 22 -17.07 -7.48 -7.71
CA ASP A 22 -18.32 -7.68 -6.98
C ASP A 22 -18.61 -6.55 -5.97
N GLY A 23 -17.64 -5.68 -5.71
CA GLY A 23 -17.78 -4.55 -4.78
C GLY A 23 -16.51 -3.71 -4.63
N VAL A 24 -16.65 -2.60 -3.91
CA VAL A 24 -15.56 -1.68 -3.53
C VAL A 24 -15.58 -1.46 -2.03
N ASN A 25 -14.40 -1.52 -1.42
CA ASN A 25 -14.20 -1.18 -0.02
C ASN A 25 -13.23 -0.01 0.05
N ARG A 26 -13.63 1.06 0.73
CA ARG A 26 -12.81 2.26 0.96
C ARG A 26 -12.80 2.58 2.44
N THR A 27 -11.65 3.06 2.94
CA THR A 27 -11.54 3.46 4.34
C THR A 27 -11.95 4.91 4.49
N LEU A 28 -12.94 5.19 5.35
CA LEU A 28 -13.33 6.56 5.67
C LEU A 28 -12.22 7.25 6.46
N CYS A 29 -11.86 8.46 6.04
CA CYS A 29 -10.91 9.28 6.77
C CYS A 29 -11.64 10.12 7.81
N TYR A 30 -11.47 9.77 9.09
CA TYR A 30 -11.98 10.58 10.19
C TYR A 30 -10.90 11.55 10.69
N ASN A 31 -11.14 12.85 10.52
CA ASN A 31 -10.27 13.87 11.09
C ASN A 31 -10.62 14.08 12.57
N ASN A 32 -9.75 13.61 13.46
CA ASN A 32 -9.93 13.72 14.91
C ASN A 32 -9.70 15.17 15.45
N MET A 33 -9.58 16.17 14.59
CA MET A 33 -9.45 17.59 14.98
C MET A 33 -10.76 18.23 15.45
N THR A 34 -11.90 17.56 15.30
CA THR A 34 -13.18 18.05 15.79
C THR A 34 -13.82 16.99 16.67
N SER A 35 -13.83 17.23 17.97
CA SER A 35 -14.58 16.48 18.97
C SER A 35 -16.09 16.70 18.77
N VAL A 36 -16.61 16.25 17.64
CA VAL A 36 -18.03 16.35 17.32
C VAL A 36 -18.61 14.96 17.49
N SER A 37 -19.22 14.75 18.65
CA SER A 37 -20.11 13.63 18.91
C SER A 37 -21.36 13.81 18.04
N ASN A 38 -21.29 13.33 16.80
CA ASN A 38 -22.33 13.18 15.75
C ASN A 38 -21.78 13.59 14.38
N SER A 39 -20.73 12.91 13.93
CA SER A 39 -20.25 13.04 12.55
C SER A 39 -21.20 12.33 11.59
N LEU A 40 -21.96 13.11 10.81
CA LEU A 40 -22.76 12.59 9.70
C LEU A 40 -21.82 12.21 8.54
N ALA A 41 -22.03 11.03 7.97
CA ALA A 41 -21.35 10.60 6.74
C ALA A 41 -22.32 10.75 5.56
N TYR A 42 -21.84 11.36 4.47
CA TYR A 42 -22.56 11.46 3.21
C TYR A 42 -21.91 10.51 2.20
N VAL A 43 -22.72 9.75 1.46
CA VAL A 43 -22.25 8.86 0.41
C VAL A 43 -22.97 9.23 -0.88
N ASP A 44 -22.21 9.74 -1.84
CA ASP A 44 -22.71 10.02 -3.18
C ASP A 44 -22.40 8.82 -4.09
N VAL A 45 -23.43 8.35 -4.79
CA VAL A 45 -23.33 7.21 -5.71
C VAL A 45 -23.69 7.65 -7.10
N PHE A 46 -22.81 7.38 -8.06
CA PHE A 46 -22.99 7.69 -9.47
C PHE A 46 -22.92 6.40 -10.28
N THR A 47 -23.79 6.27 -11.26
CA THR A 47 -23.79 5.16 -12.22
C THR A 47 -23.85 5.72 -13.62
N SER A 48 -23.04 5.17 -14.53
CA SER A 48 -23.15 5.42 -15.97
C SER A 48 -24.04 4.39 -16.67
N PHE A 49 -24.68 3.50 -15.93
CA PHE A 49 -25.58 2.50 -16.49
C PHE A 49 -26.90 3.13 -16.90
N GLY A 50 -27.39 2.78 -18.09
CA GLY A 50 -28.66 3.29 -18.63
C GLY A 50 -29.91 2.73 -17.95
N GLU A 51 -29.75 1.77 -17.04
CA GLU A 51 -30.84 1.11 -16.31
C GLU A 51 -30.66 1.25 -14.79
N ASN A 52 -31.73 0.97 -14.05
CA ASN A 52 -31.74 1.04 -12.59
C ASN A 52 -30.80 -0.01 -11.97
N VAL A 53 -29.92 0.46 -11.10
CA VAL A 53 -28.95 -0.35 -10.37
C VAL A 53 -29.37 -0.46 -8.91
N SER A 54 -29.45 -1.69 -8.41
CA SER A 54 -29.60 -1.97 -6.97
C SER A 54 -28.24 -2.17 -6.33
N PHE A 55 -28.00 -1.53 -5.18
CA PHE A 55 -26.78 -1.67 -4.40
C PHE A 55 -27.08 -1.63 -2.90
N ASN A 56 -26.13 -2.11 -2.08
CA ASN A 56 -26.17 -2.03 -0.63
C ASN A 56 -24.90 -1.35 -0.12
N ILE A 57 -25.03 -0.48 0.88
CA ILE A 57 -23.89 0.18 1.53
C ILE A 57 -23.81 -0.33 2.97
N VAL A 58 -22.64 -0.83 3.34
CA VAL A 58 -22.36 -1.34 4.68
C VAL A 58 -21.19 -0.56 5.27
N PHE A 59 -21.32 -0.16 6.54
CA PHE A 59 -20.26 0.50 7.30
C PHE A 59 -19.75 -0.43 8.39
N ASP A 60 -18.53 -0.93 8.21
CA ASP A 60 -17.88 -1.81 9.17
C ASP A 60 -16.59 -1.19 9.72
N PRO A 61 -16.25 -1.45 11.00
CA PRO A 61 -14.95 -1.06 11.55
C PRO A 61 -13.80 -1.72 10.78
N VAL A 62 -12.75 -0.96 10.49
CA VAL A 62 -11.54 -1.53 9.88
C VAL A 62 -10.79 -2.36 10.93
N PRO A 63 -10.61 -3.68 10.73
CA PRO A 63 -9.89 -4.52 11.68
C PRO A 63 -8.41 -4.10 11.71
N ASN A 64 -7.83 -4.12 12.91
CA ASN A 64 -6.41 -3.76 13.11
C ASN A 64 -6.04 -2.39 12.51
N TYR A 65 -6.97 -1.42 12.57
CA TYR A 65 -6.74 -0.10 11.99
C TYR A 65 -5.48 0.56 12.56
N THR A 66 -5.22 0.48 13.87
CA THR A 66 -3.97 0.96 14.47
C THR A 66 -2.97 -0.18 14.62
N LEU A 67 -1.80 -0.05 13.97
CA LEU A 67 -0.72 -1.02 14.07
C LEU A 67 0.12 -0.79 15.33
N GLN A 68 0.53 -1.88 15.95
CA GLN A 68 1.54 -1.88 17.01
C GLN A 68 2.89 -2.35 16.43
N LYS A 69 3.98 -1.87 17.03
CA LYS A 69 5.31 -2.38 16.71
C LYS A 69 5.43 -3.84 17.17
N ASP A 70 6.39 -4.56 16.58
CA ASP A 70 6.76 -5.92 16.97
C ASP A 70 5.60 -6.95 16.88
N THR A 71 4.57 -6.65 16.09
CA THR A 71 3.36 -7.47 15.92
C THR A 71 3.05 -7.71 14.45
N TRP A 72 2.72 -8.95 14.10
CA TRP A 72 2.28 -9.31 12.75
C TRP A 72 0.77 -9.14 12.59
N TYR A 73 0.35 -8.46 11.54
CA TYR A 73 -1.06 -8.27 11.19
C TYR A 73 -1.35 -8.89 9.82
N PRO A 74 -2.33 -9.80 9.70
CA PRO A 74 -2.72 -10.32 8.39
C PRO A 74 -3.38 -9.23 7.55
N PHE A 75 -3.16 -9.27 6.24
CA PHE A 75 -3.83 -8.40 5.28
C PHE A 75 -4.43 -9.22 4.13
N GLN A 76 -5.52 -8.69 3.56
CA GLN A 76 -6.13 -9.15 2.32
C GLN A 76 -6.56 -7.92 1.52
N VAL A 77 -5.91 -7.71 0.39
CA VAL A 77 -6.07 -6.49 -0.41
C VAL A 77 -6.42 -6.82 -1.85
N GLY A 78 -7.23 -5.97 -2.46
CA GLY A 78 -7.54 -6.01 -3.87
C GLY A 78 -7.42 -4.63 -4.51
N ALA A 79 -7.63 -4.55 -5.81
CA ALA A 79 -7.58 -3.28 -6.54
C ALA A 79 -8.77 -2.37 -6.20
N SER A 80 -9.93 -2.98 -5.96
CA SER A 80 -11.16 -2.31 -5.51
C SER A 80 -11.31 -2.29 -3.99
N THR A 81 -10.45 -3.01 -3.26
CA THR A 81 -10.51 -3.22 -1.82
C THR A 81 -9.13 -3.00 -1.18
N PRO A 82 -8.56 -1.78 -1.28
CA PRO A 82 -7.32 -1.45 -0.57
C PRO A 82 -7.52 -1.53 0.95
N GLN A 83 -6.47 -1.88 1.68
CA GLN A 83 -6.46 -1.82 3.15
C GLN A 83 -5.62 -0.66 3.63
N VAL A 84 -6.14 0.05 4.64
CA VAL A 84 -5.49 1.21 5.25
C VAL A 84 -5.35 0.96 6.74
N HIS A 85 -4.15 1.19 7.23
CA HIS A 85 -3.82 1.17 8.65
C HIS A 85 -3.14 2.49 9.05
N VAL A 86 -3.11 2.79 10.34
CA VAL A 86 -2.38 3.91 10.92
C VAL A 86 -1.32 3.38 11.88
N PHE A 87 -0.11 3.93 11.79
CA PHE A 87 0.94 3.71 12.78
C PHE A 87 1.26 5.03 13.47
N ARG A 88 1.42 4.98 14.79
CA ARG A 88 1.87 6.12 15.61
C ARG A 88 3.22 5.74 16.22
N PHE A 89 4.23 6.60 16.04
CA PHE A 89 5.54 6.34 16.60
C PHE A 89 5.47 6.33 18.13
N PRO A 90 5.89 5.23 18.79
CA PRO A 90 5.97 5.18 20.25
C PRO A 90 7.15 6.01 20.76
N ASP A 91 7.12 6.51 21.98
CA ASP A 91 8.16 7.39 22.53
C ASP A 91 9.58 6.81 22.39
N GLY A 92 10.54 7.69 22.09
CA GLY A 92 11.94 7.31 21.88
C GLY A 92 12.27 6.66 20.53
N VAL A 93 11.30 6.20 19.74
CA VAL A 93 11.57 5.59 18.42
C VAL A 93 11.61 6.66 17.32
N ARG A 94 12.78 6.88 16.72
CA ARG A 94 12.93 7.86 15.63
C ARG A 94 12.63 7.27 14.26
N THR A 95 12.98 6.01 14.04
CA THR A 95 12.89 5.41 12.71
C THR A 95 12.21 4.05 12.82
N VAL A 96 11.37 3.72 11.84
CA VAL A 96 10.73 2.41 11.74
C VAL A 96 10.82 1.88 10.32
N THR A 97 10.85 0.56 10.16
CA THR A 97 10.67 -0.11 8.89
C THR A 97 9.33 -0.82 8.89
N VAL A 98 8.46 -0.43 7.96
CA VAL A 98 7.22 -1.14 7.66
C VAL A 98 7.57 -2.25 6.69
N GLN A 99 7.32 -3.49 7.11
CA GLN A 99 7.56 -4.68 6.31
C GLN A 99 6.23 -5.34 5.97
N ALA A 100 5.99 -5.58 4.69
CA ALA A 100 4.91 -6.42 4.21
C ALA A 100 5.49 -7.70 3.59
N LYS A 101 4.88 -8.84 3.92
CA LYS A 101 5.20 -10.15 3.34
C LYS A 101 3.94 -10.75 2.73
N ALA A 102 3.92 -10.89 1.41
CA ALA A 102 2.86 -11.55 0.69
C ALA A 102 2.95 -13.09 0.85
N SER A 103 1.82 -13.72 1.14
CA SER A 103 1.66 -15.17 1.12
C SER A 103 1.26 -15.67 -0.28
N SER A 104 0.70 -14.79 -1.10
CA SER A 104 0.38 -15.04 -2.51
C SER A 104 1.38 -14.32 -3.43
N SER A 105 1.77 -14.94 -4.54
CA SER A 105 2.60 -14.32 -5.59
C SER A 105 1.78 -13.32 -6.43
N ARG A 106 1.36 -12.22 -5.81
CA ARG A 106 0.57 -11.14 -6.44
C ARG A 106 1.31 -9.82 -6.31
N CYS A 107 1.31 -9.04 -7.38
CA CYS A 107 1.93 -7.72 -7.35
C CYS A 107 1.07 -6.73 -6.58
N ALA A 108 1.68 -6.05 -5.62
CA ALA A 108 1.03 -5.08 -4.76
C ALA A 108 1.92 -3.86 -4.51
N ILE A 109 1.31 -2.78 -4.06
CA ILE A 109 2.00 -1.58 -3.60
C ILE A 109 1.85 -1.50 -2.08
N LEU A 110 2.97 -1.33 -1.39
CA LEU A 110 3.04 -0.89 0.00
C LEU A 110 3.37 0.60 -0.01
N SER A 111 2.44 1.43 0.44
CA SER A 111 2.60 2.89 0.50
C SER A 111 2.50 3.39 1.93
N VAL A 112 3.27 4.42 2.25
CA VAL A 112 3.15 5.19 3.48
C VAL A 112 2.95 6.67 3.16
N GLN A 113 2.05 7.31 3.91
CA GLN A 113 1.67 8.70 3.67
C GLN A 113 1.28 9.42 4.95
N ASN A 114 1.30 10.76 4.90
CA ASN A 114 0.87 11.60 6.02
C ASN A 114 -0.56 11.23 6.46
N VAL A 115 -0.84 11.37 7.76
CA VAL A 115 -2.22 11.30 8.28
C VAL A 115 -2.96 12.58 7.89
N SER A 116 -3.43 12.62 6.65
CA SER A 116 -4.20 13.71 6.06
C SER A 116 -5.39 13.15 5.29
N CYS A 117 -6.55 13.82 5.36
CA CYS A 117 -7.72 13.48 4.57
C CYS A 117 -7.77 14.32 3.28
N PRO A 118 -8.19 13.75 2.14
CA PRO A 118 -8.56 12.34 1.93
C PRO A 118 -7.35 11.39 1.94
N ILE A 119 -7.59 10.12 2.23
CA ILE A 119 -6.56 9.07 2.14
C ILE A 119 -6.35 8.78 0.66
N ASN A 120 -5.10 8.87 0.17
CA ASN A 120 -4.80 8.44 -1.20
C ASN A 120 -4.74 6.91 -1.23
N ASP A 121 -5.79 6.28 -1.74
CA ASP A 121 -5.91 4.83 -1.87
C ASP A 121 -6.18 4.40 -3.33
N LEU A 122 -6.09 5.35 -4.27
CA LEU A 122 -6.07 5.11 -5.70
C LEU A 122 -4.62 4.93 -6.18
N LEU A 123 -4.40 3.99 -7.11
CA LEU A 123 -3.08 3.68 -7.64
C LEU A 123 -2.36 4.91 -8.22
N GLU A 124 -3.06 5.74 -8.98
CA GLU A 124 -2.48 6.95 -9.59
C GLU A 124 -2.08 7.98 -8.53
N GLU A 125 -2.90 8.15 -7.49
CA GLU A 125 -2.61 9.08 -6.40
C GLU A 125 -1.43 8.61 -5.54
N ILE A 126 -1.40 7.31 -5.21
CA ILE A 126 -0.29 6.69 -4.49
C ILE A 126 1.02 6.88 -5.25
N LYS A 127 1.02 6.60 -6.56
CA LYS A 127 2.21 6.74 -7.41
C LYS A 127 2.66 8.19 -7.56
N SER A 128 1.73 9.14 -7.56
CA SER A 128 2.02 10.55 -7.74
C SER A 128 2.49 11.26 -6.45
N LYS A 129 1.94 10.88 -5.29
CA LYS A 129 2.10 11.65 -4.03
C LYS A 129 2.71 10.85 -2.87
N GLY A 130 2.81 9.53 -2.98
CA GLY A 130 3.17 8.65 -1.87
C GLY A 130 4.65 8.29 -1.81
N HIS A 131 5.08 7.80 -0.64
CA HIS A 131 6.29 7.01 -0.51
C HIS A 131 5.88 5.54 -0.57
N TYR A 132 6.26 4.85 -1.63
CA TYR A 132 5.78 3.50 -1.86
C TYR A 132 6.86 2.57 -2.42
N GLN A 133 6.61 1.28 -2.27
CA GLN A 133 7.34 0.23 -2.98
C GLN A 133 6.36 -0.75 -3.61
N THR A 134 6.71 -1.26 -4.77
CA THR A 134 6.06 -2.41 -5.38
C THR A 134 6.64 -3.69 -4.78
N MET A 135 5.81 -4.71 -4.61
CA MET A 135 6.20 -5.99 -4.04
C MET A 135 5.43 -7.15 -4.67
N SER A 136 6.14 -8.25 -4.95
CA SER A 136 5.55 -9.54 -5.32
C SER A 136 5.66 -10.58 -4.20
N THR A 137 6.66 -10.44 -3.32
CA THR A 137 6.86 -11.27 -2.14
C THR A 137 7.04 -10.43 -0.88
N ASP A 138 8.05 -9.56 -0.84
CA ASP A 138 8.36 -8.72 0.32
C ASP A 138 8.46 -7.26 -0.11
N GLY A 139 7.97 -6.35 0.75
CA GLY A 139 8.09 -4.91 0.57
C GLY A 139 8.52 -4.24 1.87
N PHE A 140 9.36 -3.21 1.78
CA PHE A 140 9.97 -2.59 2.96
C PHE A 140 10.04 -1.07 2.81
N VAL A 141 9.33 -0.32 3.65
CA VAL A 141 9.44 1.13 3.65
C VAL A 141 10.00 1.60 4.98
N THR A 142 11.21 2.17 4.95
CA THR A 142 11.86 2.77 6.13
C THR A 142 11.54 4.25 6.20
N ILE A 143 11.10 4.68 7.37
CA ILE A 143 10.58 6.01 7.63
C ILE A 143 11.18 6.57 8.90
N SER A 144 11.57 7.84 8.84
CA SER A 144 11.92 8.64 10.01
C SER A 144 10.73 9.48 10.49
N ARG A 145 10.59 9.60 11.81
CA ARG A 145 9.48 10.27 12.50
C ARG A 145 9.33 11.73 12.08
N ASP A 146 10.43 12.44 11.86
CA ASP A 146 10.47 13.87 11.52
C ASP A 146 9.82 14.21 10.18
N VAL A 147 9.67 13.23 9.29
CA VAL A 147 9.07 13.42 7.96
C VAL A 147 7.53 13.50 8.03
N PHE A 148 6.93 13.04 9.13
CA PHE A 148 5.48 12.92 9.27
C PHE A 148 4.88 13.84 10.34
N LYS A 149 3.77 14.51 9.98
CA LYS A 149 3.00 15.32 10.92
C LYS A 149 2.41 14.43 12.04
N TYR A 150 2.37 14.95 13.26
CA TYR A 150 1.81 14.25 14.43
C TYR A 150 2.49 12.91 14.79
N SER A 151 3.73 12.68 14.35
CA SER A 151 4.44 11.42 14.60
C SER A 151 3.61 10.18 14.21
N SER A 152 2.84 10.28 13.13
CA SER A 152 1.90 9.26 12.69
C SER A 152 1.84 9.22 11.15
N PHE A 153 1.61 8.04 10.58
CA PHE A 153 1.42 7.88 9.13
C PHE A 153 0.40 6.78 8.83
N PHE A 154 -0.23 6.88 7.65
CA PHE A 154 -1.03 5.80 7.09
C PHE A 154 -0.13 4.80 6.37
N VAL A 155 -0.47 3.53 6.49
CA VAL A 155 0.04 2.43 5.66
C VAL A 155 -1.09 2.00 4.74
N VAL A 156 -0.88 2.05 3.44
CA VAL A 156 -1.85 1.64 2.42
C VAL A 156 -1.29 0.47 1.64
N LEU A 157 -2.09 -0.60 1.53
CA LEU A 157 -1.80 -1.77 0.71
C LEU A 157 -2.87 -1.94 -0.37
N ILE A 158 -2.45 -2.13 -1.61
CA ILE A 158 -3.34 -2.28 -2.77
C ILE A 158 -2.68 -3.20 -3.80
N THR A 159 -3.46 -4.06 -4.47
CA THR A 159 -2.94 -4.87 -5.58
C THR A 159 -2.84 -4.06 -6.86
N THR A 160 -1.85 -4.37 -7.68
CA THR A 160 -1.58 -3.64 -8.91
C THR A 160 -1.26 -4.60 -10.06
N ASN A 161 -1.00 -4.06 -11.25
CA ASN A 161 -0.67 -4.86 -12.40
C ASN A 161 0.66 -5.62 -12.17
N TYR A 162 0.74 -6.86 -12.63
CA TYR A 162 1.92 -7.71 -12.55
C TYR A 162 3.19 -7.03 -13.11
N SER A 163 3.03 -6.23 -14.17
CA SER A 163 4.14 -5.49 -14.80
C SER A 163 4.81 -4.47 -13.87
N GLU A 164 4.16 -4.05 -12.79
CA GLU A 164 4.73 -3.10 -11.82
C GLU A 164 5.77 -3.76 -10.90
N CYS A 165 5.75 -5.10 -10.78
CA CYS A 165 6.71 -5.84 -9.98
C CYS A 165 7.78 -6.55 -10.82
N HIS A 166 7.54 -6.71 -12.12
CA HIS A 166 8.39 -7.51 -13.00
C HIS A 166 8.79 -6.75 -14.26
N SER A 167 10.10 -6.61 -14.46
CA SER A 167 10.71 -6.01 -15.65
C SER A 167 10.88 -7.07 -16.75
N SER A 168 9.80 -7.54 -17.40
CA SER A 168 9.93 -8.27 -18.68
C SER A 168 8.62 -8.39 -19.48
N ASP A 169 8.75 -8.37 -20.81
CA ASP A 169 7.74 -8.36 -21.89
C ASP A 169 6.77 -9.55 -22.00
N TYR A 170 6.74 -10.47 -21.04
CA TYR A 170 5.78 -11.58 -21.06
C TYR A 170 4.57 -11.26 -20.19
N VAL A 171 3.59 -10.59 -20.81
CA VAL A 171 2.19 -10.60 -20.35
C VAL A 171 1.65 -12.02 -20.57
N THR A 172 2.09 -12.96 -19.74
CA THR A 172 1.27 -14.13 -19.50
C THR A 172 0.01 -13.64 -18.81
N LEU A 173 -1.14 -14.09 -19.30
CA LEU A 173 -2.51 -13.73 -18.89
C LEU A 173 -2.81 -14.14 -17.44
N SER A 174 -1.93 -13.77 -16.50
CA SER A 174 -2.21 -13.79 -15.08
C SER A 174 -3.34 -12.80 -14.86
N PRO A 175 -4.41 -13.19 -14.14
CA PRO A 175 -5.57 -12.33 -13.97
C PRO A 175 -5.10 -11.01 -13.37
N LEU A 176 -5.31 -9.94 -14.14
CA LEU A 176 -5.05 -8.58 -13.70
C LEU A 176 -5.88 -8.34 -12.44
N TYR A 177 -5.27 -7.78 -11.40
CA TYR A 177 -5.97 -7.34 -10.19
C TYR A 177 -6.67 -8.45 -9.38
N VAL A 178 -5.97 -9.56 -9.12
CA VAL A 178 -6.41 -10.53 -8.08
C VAL A 178 -6.21 -9.95 -6.69
N ASN A 179 -7.06 -10.35 -5.75
CA ASN A 179 -6.80 -10.15 -4.33
C ASN A 179 -5.50 -10.86 -3.91
N GLY A 180 -4.68 -10.15 -3.13
CA GLY A 180 -3.45 -10.65 -2.52
C GLY A 180 -3.61 -10.77 -1.02
N THR A 181 -2.93 -11.74 -0.43
CA THR A 181 -2.91 -11.96 1.03
C THR A 181 -1.49 -11.95 1.56
N GLY A 182 -1.34 -11.63 2.83
CA GLY A 182 -0.04 -11.60 3.48
C GLY A 182 -0.10 -11.11 4.90
N LYS A 183 1.03 -10.60 5.39
CA LYS A 183 1.17 -10.05 6.74
C LYS A 183 2.06 -8.81 6.78
N LEU A 184 1.71 -7.88 7.65
CA LEU A 184 2.35 -6.59 7.87
C LEU A 184 3.02 -6.59 9.24
N PHE A 185 4.18 -5.93 9.35
CA PHE A 185 4.95 -5.80 10.58
C PHE A 185 5.65 -4.44 10.61
N VAL A 186 5.78 -3.84 11.79
CA VAL A 186 6.51 -2.58 11.96
C VAL A 186 7.65 -2.81 12.94
N LEU A 187 8.88 -2.67 12.44
CA LEU A 187 10.11 -2.83 13.19
C LEU A 187 10.66 -1.45 13.58
N PRO A 188 10.85 -1.13 14.87
CA PRO A 188 11.60 0.06 15.26
C PRO A 188 13.08 -0.14 14.95
N LEU A 189 13.69 0.85 14.29
CA LEU A 189 15.13 0.98 14.19
C LEU A 189 15.60 1.79 15.40
N ILE A 190 16.40 1.16 16.26
CA ILE A 190 17.01 1.85 17.38
C ILE A 190 18.12 2.72 16.80
N SER A 191 17.91 4.04 16.68
CA SER A 191 19.02 4.96 16.50
C SER A 191 19.71 5.11 17.86
N THR A 192 20.58 4.18 18.22
CA THR A 192 21.65 4.56 19.13
C THR A 192 22.51 5.53 18.33
N ASP A 193 22.62 6.78 18.79
CA ASP A 193 23.61 7.77 18.31
C ASP A 193 25.06 7.31 18.62
N THR A 194 25.34 6.01 18.51
CA THR A 194 26.67 5.41 18.56
C THR A 194 27.11 5.17 17.12
N TYR A 195 27.86 6.13 16.63
CA TYR A 195 28.74 6.05 15.48
C TYR A 195 29.65 4.81 15.63
N PHE A 196 29.24 3.65 15.14
CA PHE A 196 30.15 2.51 15.00
C PHE A 196 30.93 2.71 13.70
N SER A 197 31.96 3.54 13.78
CA SER A 197 33.02 3.60 12.77
C SER A 197 33.90 2.35 12.90
N TYR A 198 33.47 1.25 12.30
CA TYR A 198 34.40 0.20 11.92
C TYR A 198 34.83 0.45 10.48
N PRO A 199 36.11 0.75 10.21
CA PRO A 199 36.59 0.75 8.84
C PRO A 199 36.55 -0.68 8.31
N LEU A 200 35.59 -0.98 7.44
CA LEU A 200 35.64 -2.17 6.59
C LEU A 200 36.71 -1.92 5.53
N PHE A 201 37.96 -2.28 5.84
CA PHE A 201 38.94 -2.59 4.81
C PHE A 201 38.52 -3.92 4.18
N ALA A 202 37.76 -3.84 3.08
CA ALA A 202 37.60 -4.95 2.16
C ALA A 202 38.70 -4.84 1.10
N ASP A 203 39.82 -5.54 1.32
CA ASP A 203 40.83 -5.74 0.29
C ASP A 203 40.25 -6.63 -0.82
N CYS A 204 39.67 -5.99 -1.84
CA CYS A 204 39.39 -6.64 -3.12
C CYS A 204 40.71 -6.81 -3.88
N TYR A 205 41.38 -7.95 -3.71
CA TYR A 205 42.44 -8.39 -4.61
C TYR A 205 41.81 -8.84 -5.96
N PHE A 206 41.92 -7.98 -6.97
CA PHE A 206 41.69 -8.36 -8.37
C PHE A 206 42.93 -9.13 -8.88
N PHE A 207 42.80 -10.45 -9.02
CA PHE A 207 43.73 -11.25 -9.83
C PHE A 207 43.37 -11.09 -11.30
N LEU A 208 44.12 -10.23 -12.02
CA LEU A 208 44.12 -10.21 -13.48
C LEU A 208 44.92 -11.40 -14.00
N HIS A 209 44.25 -12.47 -14.44
CA HIS A 209 44.86 -13.50 -15.27
C HIS A 209 44.89 -13.03 -16.73
N GLY A 210 46.00 -12.41 -17.14
CA GLY A 210 46.35 -12.25 -18.55
C GLY A 210 46.96 -13.54 -19.08
N ARG A 211 46.34 -14.14 -20.11
CA ARG A 211 46.90 -15.25 -20.88
C ARG A 211 47.50 -14.67 -22.16
N LEU A 212 48.83 -14.71 -22.26
CA LEU A 212 49.56 -14.44 -23.50
C LEU A 212 49.41 -15.63 -24.44
N VAL A 213 48.76 -15.44 -25.59
CA VAL A 213 49.22 -15.87 -26.92
C VAL A 213 48.76 -14.83 -27.93
#